data_AF-A0A845SBM3-F1
#
_entry.id   AF-A0A845SBM3-F1
#
_cell.length_a   1.000
_cell.length_b   1.000
_cell.length_c   1.000
_cell.angle_alpha   90.00
_cell.angle_beta   90.00
_cell.angle_gamma   90.00
#
_symmetry.space_group_name_H-M   'P 1'
#
loop_
_entity.id
_entity.type
_entity.pdbx_description
1 polymer ?
#
loop_
_entity_poly.entity_id
_entity_poly.type
_entity_poly.pdbx_seq_one_letter_code
_entity_poly.pdbx_strand_id
1 'polypeptide(L)'
;MDIPAISSAGLQSSIPNGFDQNETLFDEWDDWARQALDGGSEHRDKAAINLKDCLQRGSTYLNLNCLNLSSLPDNLPPGLVLLKASGNAFTSLPENLPSGLHELDMDNTPLGSLPDQLPPELKNLYLSGTRLSALPDNLPSGLKTLNLNNVPIDSLPANLPAQLQVLFAGGTNLTSLPDNLPAGLGSLYLEYAPLESLPDNLPSGMHTLFVNNTMLSSLPAQLPAGLRTLQASNSQLSALPANLPSTLKLYIANTPLAGLIETLLPGALQAGGLLTGGLFPGGILADGGLPNGSIIGGITGGAKTGSTAGGIAGSIIAGATGGLPDSPVIEGATGGLPDGPVLEGATGGLPGGAALKEPAGALPDSGNLDLSKVSFSRLASYESVSSLESVSSAHDPVM
;
A
#
# COMPACT_ATOMS: atom_id res chain seq x y z
N MET A 1 -51.59 -72.17 -14.30
CA MET A 1 -50.17 -71.78 -14.36
C MET A 1 -50.16 -70.28 -14.30
N ASP A 2 -49.96 -69.75 -13.09
CA ASP A 2 -50.01 -68.32 -12.80
C ASP A 2 -48.76 -67.62 -13.33
N ILE A 3 -48.98 -66.48 -13.97
CA ILE A 3 -47.95 -65.57 -14.44
C ILE A 3 -47.57 -64.67 -13.25
N PRO A 4 -46.29 -64.60 -12.84
CA PRO A 4 -45.91 -63.78 -11.69
C PRO A 4 -45.92 -62.29 -12.04
N ALA A 5 -46.54 -61.50 -11.17
CA ALA A 5 -46.54 -60.04 -11.22
C ALA A 5 -45.13 -59.50 -10.89
N ILE A 6 -44.58 -58.67 -11.79
CA ILE A 6 -43.35 -57.94 -11.54
C ILE A 6 -43.68 -56.72 -10.68
N SER A 7 -43.15 -56.72 -9.46
CA SER A 7 -43.20 -55.62 -8.49
C SER A 7 -42.51 -54.37 -9.05
N SER A 8 -43.23 -53.25 -9.03
CA SER A 8 -42.73 -51.91 -9.37
C SER A 8 -41.96 -51.29 -8.20
N ALA A 9 -40.87 -51.95 -7.79
CA ALA A 9 -39.95 -51.46 -6.76
C ALA A 9 -38.51 -51.57 -7.30
N GLY A 10 -38.03 -50.53 -7.96
CA GLY A 10 -36.67 -50.54 -8.51
C GLY A 10 -36.24 -49.35 -9.36
N LEU A 11 -36.91 -48.19 -9.26
CA LEU A 11 -36.44 -46.95 -9.88
C LEU A 11 -36.27 -45.88 -8.80
N GLN A 12 -35.36 -46.11 -7.85
CA GLN A 12 -34.63 -45.01 -7.24
C GLN A 12 -33.54 -44.61 -8.23
N SER A 13 -33.86 -43.62 -9.04
CA SER A 13 -32.87 -42.88 -9.82
C SER A 13 -31.88 -42.25 -8.85
N SER A 14 -30.65 -42.77 -8.82
CA SER A 14 -29.51 -42.07 -8.24
C SER A 14 -29.24 -40.83 -9.10
N ILE A 15 -29.93 -39.73 -8.78
CA ILE A 15 -29.60 -38.39 -9.28
C ILE A 15 -28.25 -38.04 -8.63
N PRO A 16 -27.27 -37.48 -9.37
CA PRO A 16 -26.01 -37.10 -8.77
C PRO A 16 -26.24 -36.07 -7.66
N ASN A 17 -25.68 -36.33 -6.47
CA ASN A 17 -25.79 -35.55 -5.21
C ASN A 17 -25.55 -34.02 -5.31
N GLY A 18 -25.20 -33.47 -6.48
CA GLY A 18 -24.95 -32.04 -6.67
C GLY A 18 -26.23 -31.18 -6.83
N PHE A 19 -27.35 -31.76 -7.25
CA PHE A 19 -28.61 -31.02 -7.36
C PHE A 19 -29.22 -30.70 -5.98
N ASP A 20 -29.27 -31.71 -5.10
CA ASP A 20 -29.84 -31.56 -3.76
C ASP A 20 -29.03 -30.57 -2.89
N GLN A 21 -27.69 -30.55 -3.03
CA GLN A 21 -26.83 -29.62 -2.30
C GLN A 21 -27.05 -28.16 -2.71
N ASN A 22 -27.26 -27.89 -4.00
CA ASN A 22 -27.50 -26.53 -4.48
C ASN A 22 -28.86 -25.98 -4.00
N GLU A 23 -29.89 -26.82 -3.96
CA GLU A 23 -31.21 -26.44 -3.41
C GLU A 23 -31.09 -26.09 -1.92
N THR A 24 -30.33 -26.87 -1.14
CA THR A 24 -30.11 -26.56 0.29
C THR A 24 -29.39 -25.23 0.52
N LEU A 25 -28.41 -24.87 -0.33
CA LEU A 25 -27.72 -23.58 -0.24
C LEU A 25 -28.62 -22.41 -0.64
N PHE A 26 -29.50 -22.59 -1.64
CA PHE A 26 -30.43 -21.55 -2.04
C PHE A 26 -31.45 -21.21 -0.95
N ASP A 27 -31.95 -22.23 -0.25
CA ASP A 27 -32.85 -22.06 0.88
C ASP A 27 -32.14 -21.36 2.04
N GLU A 28 -30.89 -21.75 2.35
CA GLU A 28 -30.07 -21.08 3.37
C GLU A 28 -29.87 -19.59 3.06
N TRP A 29 -29.53 -19.25 1.82
CA TRP A 29 -29.32 -17.85 1.42
C TRP A 29 -30.60 -17.03 1.42
N ASP A 30 -31.75 -17.65 1.10
CA ASP A 30 -33.05 -16.99 1.21
C ASP A 30 -33.41 -16.75 2.68
N ASP A 31 -33.18 -17.72 3.56
CA ASP A 31 -33.39 -17.54 5.00
C ASP A 31 -32.47 -16.47 5.57
N TRP A 32 -31.18 -16.48 5.22
CA TRP A 32 -30.23 -15.43 5.60
C TRP A 32 -30.65 -14.05 5.09
N ALA A 33 -31.20 -13.96 3.87
CA ALA A 33 -31.69 -12.70 3.32
C ALA A 33 -32.91 -12.16 4.07
N ARG A 34 -33.81 -13.04 4.53
CA ARG A 34 -34.97 -12.67 5.34
C ARG A 34 -34.62 -12.18 6.75
N GLN A 35 -33.42 -12.49 7.24
CA GLN A 35 -32.94 -12.01 8.55
C GLN A 35 -32.51 -10.54 8.53
N ALA A 36 -32.51 -9.86 7.36
CA ALA A 36 -32.29 -8.42 7.33
C ALA A 36 -33.29 -7.74 8.28
N LEU A 37 -32.79 -6.96 9.24
CA LEU A 37 -33.62 -6.29 10.24
C LEU A 37 -34.73 -5.48 9.55
N ASP A 38 -35.96 -5.57 10.05
CA ASP A 38 -37.09 -4.79 9.52
C ASP A 38 -36.76 -3.28 9.59
N GLY A 39 -36.70 -2.63 8.43
CA GLY A 39 -36.29 -1.22 8.30
C GLY A 39 -34.78 -0.98 8.27
N GLY A 40 -33.97 -2.04 8.23
CA GLY A 40 -32.52 -1.98 8.08
C GLY A 40 -32.08 -1.58 6.68
N SER A 41 -30.89 -0.99 6.58
CA SER A 41 -30.27 -0.58 5.31
C SER A 41 -29.47 -1.69 4.62
N GLU A 42 -29.55 -2.94 5.10
CA GLU A 42 -28.81 -4.07 4.52
C GLU A 42 -29.42 -4.52 3.19
N HIS A 43 -28.57 -4.78 2.20
CA HIS A 43 -28.97 -5.29 0.89
C HIS A 43 -28.73 -6.81 0.78
N ARG A 44 -29.23 -7.58 1.77
CA ARG A 44 -29.08 -9.04 1.79
C ARG A 44 -29.81 -9.74 0.64
N ASP A 45 -30.90 -9.16 0.16
CA ASP A 45 -31.64 -9.59 -1.03
C ASP A 45 -30.74 -9.61 -2.28
N LYS A 46 -30.00 -8.53 -2.53
CA LYS A 46 -29.04 -8.42 -3.64
C LYS A 46 -27.87 -9.39 -3.44
N ALA A 47 -27.38 -9.52 -2.21
CA ALA A 47 -26.31 -10.45 -1.90
C ALA A 47 -26.73 -11.91 -2.16
N ALA A 48 -27.95 -12.30 -1.77
CA ALA A 48 -28.50 -13.63 -2.06
C ALA A 48 -28.65 -13.89 -3.57
N ILE A 49 -29.08 -12.89 -4.34
CA ILE A 49 -29.09 -12.98 -5.81
C ILE A 49 -27.67 -13.23 -6.35
N ASN A 50 -26.67 -12.49 -5.87
CA ASN A 50 -25.27 -12.67 -6.31
C ASN A 50 -24.71 -14.04 -5.92
N LEU A 51 -25.02 -14.54 -4.72
CA LEU A 51 -24.63 -15.89 -4.26
C LEU A 51 -25.23 -16.97 -5.17
N LYS A 52 -26.52 -16.87 -5.47
CA LYS A 52 -27.24 -17.78 -6.36
C LYS A 52 -26.69 -17.75 -7.78
N ASP A 53 -26.50 -16.57 -8.37
CA ASP A 53 -25.94 -16.43 -9.71
C ASP A 53 -24.51 -16.98 -9.78
N CYS A 54 -23.70 -16.73 -8.75
CA CYS A 54 -22.34 -17.27 -8.63
C CYS A 54 -22.34 -18.80 -8.67
N LEU A 55 -23.20 -19.45 -7.87
CA LEU A 55 -23.28 -20.91 -7.83
C LEU A 55 -23.83 -21.50 -9.13
N GLN A 56 -24.90 -20.91 -9.68
CA GLN A 56 -25.53 -21.40 -10.91
C GLN A 56 -24.59 -21.34 -12.12
N ARG A 57 -23.75 -20.31 -12.20
CA ARG A 57 -22.77 -20.15 -13.28
C ARG A 57 -21.47 -20.92 -13.04
N GLY A 58 -21.27 -21.46 -11.83
CA GLY A 58 -19.96 -21.97 -11.41
C GLY A 58 -18.89 -20.87 -11.41
N SER A 59 -19.27 -19.62 -11.11
CA SER A 59 -18.33 -18.52 -11.00
C SER A 59 -17.38 -18.75 -9.81
N THR A 60 -16.12 -18.40 -9.99
CA THR A 60 -15.10 -18.43 -8.94
C THR A 60 -14.89 -17.06 -8.30
N TYR A 61 -15.65 -16.05 -8.72
CA TYR A 61 -15.60 -14.68 -8.24
C TYR A 61 -16.98 -14.25 -7.73
N LEU A 62 -17.01 -13.71 -6.51
CA LEU A 62 -18.20 -13.17 -5.88
C LEU A 62 -17.92 -11.76 -5.35
N ASN A 63 -18.78 -10.82 -5.74
CA ASN A 63 -18.74 -9.43 -5.28
C ASN A 63 -19.95 -9.10 -4.43
N LEU A 64 -19.69 -8.76 -3.17
CA LEU A 64 -20.63 -8.33 -2.14
C LEU A 64 -20.23 -6.95 -1.57
N ASN A 65 -19.43 -6.16 -2.29
CA ASN A 65 -18.97 -4.85 -1.83
C ASN A 65 -20.14 -3.88 -1.61
N CYS A 66 -20.04 -3.06 -0.56
CA CYS A 66 -20.93 -1.91 -0.32
C CYS A 66 -22.42 -2.28 -0.29
N LEU A 67 -22.76 -3.45 0.23
CA LEU A 67 -24.14 -3.91 0.40
C LEU A 67 -24.67 -3.65 1.82
N ASN A 68 -23.89 -2.94 2.64
CA ASN A 68 -24.18 -2.63 4.03
C ASN A 68 -24.54 -3.90 4.85
N LEU A 69 -23.90 -5.03 4.54
CA LEU A 69 -24.17 -6.31 5.18
C LEU A 69 -23.56 -6.31 6.59
N SER A 70 -24.30 -6.81 7.58
CA SER A 70 -23.78 -7.00 8.95
C SER A 70 -23.10 -8.35 9.15
N SER A 71 -23.46 -9.36 8.35
CA SER A 71 -22.84 -10.69 8.36
C SER A 71 -22.85 -11.32 6.97
N LEU A 72 -22.00 -12.33 6.76
CA LEU A 72 -22.10 -13.26 5.62
C LEU A 72 -23.03 -14.43 6.02
N PRO A 73 -23.60 -15.18 5.06
CA PRO A 73 -24.19 -16.48 5.36
C PRO A 73 -23.11 -17.48 5.82
N ASP A 74 -23.53 -18.55 6.50
CA ASP A 74 -22.61 -19.54 7.07
C ASP A 74 -21.87 -20.32 5.98
N ASN A 75 -22.55 -20.63 4.86
CA ASN A 75 -21.97 -21.30 3.72
C ASN A 75 -21.93 -20.39 2.49
N LEU A 76 -20.73 -20.17 1.96
CA LEU A 76 -20.49 -19.52 0.68
C LEU A 76 -20.42 -20.56 -0.46
N PRO A 77 -20.53 -20.15 -1.74
CA PRO A 77 -20.37 -21.06 -2.87
C PRO A 77 -19.03 -21.84 -2.76
N PRO A 78 -19.05 -23.18 -2.81
CA PRO A 78 -17.87 -23.99 -2.48
C PRO A 78 -16.72 -23.86 -3.49
N GLY A 79 -17.01 -23.48 -4.73
CA GLY A 79 -16.02 -23.25 -5.80
C GLY A 79 -15.40 -21.84 -5.81
N LEU A 80 -15.65 -21.03 -4.77
CA LEU A 80 -15.21 -19.64 -4.74
C LEU A 80 -13.69 -19.53 -4.57
N VAL A 81 -13.06 -18.71 -5.42
CA VAL A 81 -11.62 -18.42 -5.41
C VAL A 81 -11.35 -16.98 -5.00
N LEU A 82 -12.24 -16.04 -5.32
CA LEU A 82 -12.08 -14.62 -5.05
C LEU A 82 -13.36 -14.06 -4.40
N LEU A 83 -13.25 -13.55 -3.18
CA LEU A 83 -14.34 -12.88 -2.47
C LEU A 83 -14.02 -11.40 -2.28
N LYS A 84 -14.86 -10.53 -2.85
CA LYS A 84 -14.86 -9.09 -2.59
C LYS A 84 -16.02 -8.74 -1.68
N ALA A 85 -15.75 -8.28 -0.46
CA ALA A 85 -16.78 -7.95 0.52
C ALA A 85 -16.47 -6.65 1.30
N SER A 86 -15.70 -5.74 0.70
CA SER A 86 -15.30 -4.45 1.28
C SER A 86 -16.48 -3.49 1.49
N GLY A 87 -16.36 -2.56 2.44
CA GLY A 87 -17.35 -1.49 2.65
C GLY A 87 -18.68 -1.98 3.22
N ASN A 88 -18.64 -3.04 4.03
CA ASN A 88 -19.78 -3.60 4.75
C ASN A 88 -19.63 -3.36 6.27
N ALA A 89 -20.66 -3.73 7.04
CA ALA A 89 -20.70 -3.57 8.48
C ALA A 89 -20.26 -4.83 9.26
N PHE A 90 -19.42 -5.68 8.64
CA PHE A 90 -18.94 -6.93 9.26
C PHE A 90 -18.09 -6.67 10.51
N THR A 91 -18.49 -7.25 11.63
CA THR A 91 -17.69 -7.25 12.88
C THR A 91 -16.91 -8.54 13.07
N SER A 92 -17.32 -9.63 12.41
CA SER A 92 -16.68 -10.94 12.38
C SER A 92 -16.81 -11.58 10.99
N LEU A 93 -15.98 -12.59 10.73
CA LEU A 93 -16.08 -13.49 9.57
C LEU A 93 -16.77 -14.80 9.98
N PRO A 94 -17.40 -15.52 9.04
CA PRO A 94 -17.86 -16.89 9.28
C PRO A 94 -16.66 -17.84 9.44
N GLU A 95 -16.82 -18.91 10.23
CA GLU A 95 -15.78 -19.93 10.44
C GLU A 95 -15.53 -20.79 9.19
N ASN A 96 -16.56 -20.96 8.34
CA ASN A 96 -16.52 -21.88 7.19
C ASN A 96 -16.26 -21.15 5.86
N LEU A 97 -15.14 -20.44 5.76
CA LEU A 97 -14.73 -19.88 4.47
C LEU A 97 -14.35 -20.99 3.48
N PRO A 98 -14.64 -20.84 2.15
CA PRO A 98 -14.28 -21.83 1.15
C PRO A 98 -12.79 -22.15 1.16
N SER A 99 -12.43 -23.43 1.23
CA SER A 99 -11.03 -23.87 1.36
C SER A 99 -10.16 -23.52 0.14
N GLY A 100 -10.77 -23.39 -1.04
CA GLY A 100 -10.12 -22.98 -2.29
C GLY A 100 -9.98 -21.46 -2.49
N LEU A 101 -10.35 -20.66 -1.49
CA LEU A 101 -10.28 -19.20 -1.58
C LEU A 101 -8.82 -18.73 -1.67
N HIS A 102 -8.49 -18.00 -2.73
CA HIS A 102 -7.17 -17.40 -2.95
C HIS A 102 -7.13 -15.92 -2.57
N GLU A 103 -8.26 -15.23 -2.61
CA GLU A 103 -8.34 -13.81 -2.28
C GLU A 103 -9.55 -13.49 -1.43
N LEU A 104 -9.31 -12.77 -0.35
CA LEU A 104 -10.33 -12.24 0.56
C LEU A 104 -10.11 -10.74 0.74
N ASP A 105 -11.11 -9.96 0.37
CA ASP A 105 -11.10 -8.51 0.51
C ASP A 105 -12.21 -8.06 1.46
N MET A 106 -11.79 -7.57 2.62
CA MET A 106 -12.60 -7.12 3.74
C MET A 106 -12.30 -5.65 4.10
N ASP A 107 -11.73 -4.90 3.15
CA ASP A 107 -11.38 -3.50 3.35
C ASP A 107 -12.59 -2.67 3.83
N ASN A 108 -12.34 -1.69 4.70
CA ASN A 108 -13.33 -0.76 5.21
C ASN A 108 -14.54 -1.45 5.87
N THR A 109 -14.29 -2.49 6.66
CA THR A 109 -15.28 -3.15 7.51
C THR A 109 -14.91 -2.96 8.99
N PRO A 110 -15.85 -2.90 9.94
CA PRO A 110 -15.53 -2.76 11.36
C PRO A 110 -15.01 -4.07 12.00
N LEU A 111 -14.37 -4.94 11.22
CA LEU A 111 -13.90 -6.27 11.62
C LEU A 111 -12.92 -6.16 12.79
N GLY A 112 -13.27 -6.79 13.92
CA GLY A 112 -12.49 -6.71 15.17
C GLY A 112 -11.54 -7.88 15.40
N SER A 113 -11.81 -9.03 14.77
CA SER A 113 -10.95 -10.22 14.84
C SER A 113 -11.04 -11.04 13.55
N LEU A 114 -9.99 -11.80 13.27
CA LEU A 114 -9.98 -12.86 12.25
C LEU A 114 -10.30 -14.22 12.91
N PRO A 115 -10.85 -15.19 12.17
CA PRO A 115 -11.01 -16.55 12.67
C PRO A 115 -9.65 -17.21 12.87
N ASP A 116 -9.59 -18.22 13.75
CA ASP A 116 -8.35 -18.97 14.05
C ASP A 116 -7.80 -19.71 12.82
N GLN A 117 -8.68 -20.07 11.89
CA GLN A 117 -8.33 -20.77 10.66
C GLN A 117 -8.84 -19.98 9.44
N LEU A 118 -7.90 -19.39 8.71
CA LEU A 118 -8.15 -18.84 7.38
C LEU A 118 -7.98 -19.94 6.30
N PRO A 119 -8.59 -19.78 5.11
CA PRO A 119 -8.43 -20.72 4.02
C PRO A 119 -6.95 -21.01 3.71
N PRO A 120 -6.54 -22.28 3.59
CA PRO A 120 -5.13 -22.65 3.44
C PRO A 120 -4.52 -22.20 2.12
N GLU A 121 -5.33 -22.05 1.07
CA GLU A 121 -4.91 -21.61 -0.27
C GLU A 121 -4.88 -20.09 -0.45
N LEU A 122 -5.17 -19.32 0.62
CA LEU A 122 -5.26 -17.87 0.56
C LEU A 122 -3.90 -17.25 0.24
N LYS A 123 -3.88 -16.42 -0.82
CA LYS A 123 -2.69 -15.73 -1.35
C LYS A 123 -2.74 -14.23 -1.10
N ASN A 124 -3.93 -13.64 -1.11
CA ASN A 124 -4.14 -12.22 -0.93
C ASN A 124 -5.19 -11.96 0.15
N LEU A 125 -4.83 -11.17 1.15
CA LEU A 125 -5.71 -10.77 2.24
C LEU A 125 -5.70 -9.25 2.40
N TYR A 126 -6.85 -8.62 2.17
CA TYR A 126 -7.04 -7.18 2.27
C TYR A 126 -7.93 -6.83 3.45
N LEU A 127 -7.37 -6.06 4.40
CA LEU A 127 -7.97 -5.69 5.69
C LEU A 127 -7.80 -4.20 5.99
N SER A 128 -7.56 -3.37 4.96
CA SER A 128 -7.34 -1.94 5.13
C SER A 128 -8.55 -1.28 5.77
N GLY A 129 -8.33 -0.42 6.77
CA GLY A 129 -9.41 0.28 7.46
C GLY A 129 -10.31 -0.63 8.32
N THR A 130 -9.83 -1.81 8.69
CA THR A 130 -10.48 -2.66 9.70
C THR A 130 -10.15 -2.22 11.13
N ARG A 131 -10.83 -2.80 12.12
CA ARG A 131 -10.64 -2.48 13.55
C ARG A 131 -9.88 -3.57 14.30
N LEU A 132 -9.09 -4.37 13.57
CA LEU A 132 -8.29 -5.43 14.16
C LEU A 132 -7.28 -4.85 15.15
N SER A 133 -7.25 -5.41 16.36
CA SER A 133 -6.22 -5.10 17.37
C SER A 133 -5.01 -6.03 17.29
N ALA A 134 -5.18 -7.20 16.67
CA ALA A 134 -4.12 -8.20 16.49
C ALA A 134 -4.41 -9.08 15.26
N LEU A 135 -3.35 -9.71 14.75
CA LEU A 135 -3.44 -10.80 13.78
C LEU A 135 -3.31 -12.15 14.50
N PRO A 136 -3.90 -13.23 13.96
CA PRO A 136 -3.67 -14.57 14.47
C PRO A 136 -2.22 -15.01 14.21
N ASP A 137 -1.69 -15.87 15.09
CA ASP A 137 -0.32 -16.40 14.96
C ASP A 137 -0.13 -17.29 13.72
N ASN A 138 -1.22 -17.88 13.22
CA ASN A 138 -1.21 -18.87 12.13
C ASN A 138 -1.87 -18.33 10.87
N LEU A 139 -1.21 -17.38 10.20
CA LEU A 139 -1.62 -16.96 8.86
C LEU A 139 -1.34 -18.06 7.80
N PRO A 140 -2.12 -18.14 6.71
CA PRO A 140 -1.90 -19.12 5.65
C PRO A 140 -0.48 -19.08 5.10
N SER A 141 0.17 -20.24 5.00
CA SER A 141 1.58 -20.34 4.60
C SER A 141 1.86 -19.89 3.17
N GLY A 142 0.83 -19.97 2.30
CA GLY A 142 0.85 -19.51 0.91
C GLY A 142 0.54 -18.02 0.70
N LEU A 143 0.32 -17.26 1.78
CA LEU A 143 -0.03 -15.85 1.70
C LEU A 143 1.12 -15.04 1.10
N LYS A 144 0.82 -14.27 0.04
CA LYS A 144 1.78 -13.46 -0.73
C LYS A 144 1.58 -11.96 -0.49
N THR A 145 0.33 -11.53 -0.31
CA THR A 145 -0.02 -10.13 -0.09
C THR A 145 -0.86 -10.00 1.16
N LEU A 146 -0.45 -9.10 2.06
CA LEU A 146 -1.21 -8.72 3.24
C LEU A 146 -1.33 -7.20 3.29
N ASN A 147 -2.56 -6.69 3.34
CA ASN A 147 -2.84 -5.26 3.47
C ASN A 147 -3.53 -4.95 4.81
N LEU A 148 -2.83 -4.20 5.65
CA LEU A 148 -3.22 -3.73 6.99
C LEU A 148 -3.19 -2.20 7.08
N ASN A 149 -3.30 -1.50 5.95
CA ASN A 149 -3.28 -0.04 5.98
C ASN A 149 -4.42 0.50 6.86
N ASN A 150 -4.13 1.48 7.70
CA ASN A 150 -5.11 2.09 8.61
C ASN A 150 -5.80 1.08 9.54
N VAL A 151 -5.07 0.04 9.97
CA VAL A 151 -5.51 -0.91 10.99
C VAL A 151 -4.85 -0.55 12.32
N PRO A 152 -5.58 -0.46 13.45
CA PRO A 152 -5.03 -0.01 14.74
C PRO A 152 -4.26 -1.13 15.47
N ILE A 153 -3.38 -1.82 14.75
CA ILE A 153 -2.55 -2.90 15.28
C ILE A 153 -1.23 -2.34 15.83
N ASP A 154 -0.86 -2.79 17.03
CA ASP A 154 0.35 -2.32 17.74
C ASP A 154 1.56 -3.23 17.51
N SER A 155 1.34 -4.48 17.06
CA SER A 155 2.41 -5.45 16.77
C SER A 155 2.02 -6.47 15.70
N LEU A 156 2.99 -6.95 14.94
CA LEU A 156 2.82 -8.07 14.01
C LEU A 156 3.20 -9.40 14.69
N PRO A 157 2.64 -10.54 14.24
CA PRO A 157 3.06 -11.85 14.71
C PRO A 157 4.56 -12.07 14.51
N ALA A 158 5.19 -12.80 15.43
CA ALA A 158 6.62 -13.07 15.38
C ALA A 158 7.06 -13.83 14.11
N ASN A 159 6.16 -14.64 13.54
CA ASN A 159 6.39 -15.39 12.32
C ASN A 159 5.33 -15.03 11.27
N LEU A 160 5.72 -14.20 10.31
CA LEU A 160 4.90 -13.93 9.12
C LEU A 160 5.03 -15.09 8.10
N PRO A 161 4.06 -15.28 7.20
CA PRO A 161 4.11 -16.34 6.19
C PRO A 161 5.38 -16.29 5.35
N ALA A 162 6.03 -17.44 5.16
CA ALA A 162 7.31 -17.53 4.45
C ALA A 162 7.21 -17.10 2.97
N GLN A 163 6.03 -17.21 2.36
CA GLN A 163 5.77 -16.80 0.98
C GLN A 163 5.33 -15.33 0.83
N LEU A 164 5.28 -14.56 1.93
CA LEU A 164 4.84 -13.17 1.89
C LEU A 164 5.82 -12.33 1.06
N GLN A 165 5.30 -11.63 0.06
CA GLN A 165 6.05 -10.80 -0.88
C GLN A 165 5.78 -9.31 -0.69
N VAL A 166 4.56 -8.98 -0.27
CA VAL A 166 4.11 -7.59 -0.10
C VAL A 166 3.36 -7.45 1.22
N LEU A 167 3.80 -6.47 2.03
CA LEU A 167 3.12 -6.07 3.25
C LEU A 167 2.83 -4.57 3.20
N PHE A 168 1.55 -4.23 3.27
CA PHE A 168 1.09 -2.86 3.53
C PHE A 168 0.66 -2.75 5.00
N ALA A 169 1.27 -1.84 5.74
CA ALA A 169 1.00 -1.59 7.15
C ALA A 169 1.16 -0.10 7.50
N GLY A 170 0.86 0.77 6.54
CA GLY A 170 0.86 2.21 6.75
C GLY A 170 -0.34 2.67 7.58
N GLY A 171 -0.18 3.73 8.37
CA GLY A 171 -1.22 4.23 9.27
C GLY A 171 -1.61 3.25 10.37
N THR A 172 -0.73 2.29 10.70
CA THR A 172 -0.87 1.41 11.86
C THR A 172 -0.24 2.05 13.11
N ASN A 173 -0.34 1.40 14.26
CA ASN A 173 0.30 1.83 15.49
C ASN A 173 1.66 1.15 15.73
N LEU A 174 2.23 0.52 14.71
CA LEU A 174 3.49 -0.22 14.83
C LEU A 174 4.63 0.70 15.24
N THR A 175 5.24 0.42 16.40
CA THR A 175 6.47 1.10 16.86
C THR A 175 7.73 0.34 16.44
N SER A 176 7.61 -0.96 16.17
CA SER A 176 8.69 -1.85 15.71
C SER A 176 8.14 -2.97 14.82
N LEU A 177 9.03 -3.70 14.17
CA LEU A 177 8.73 -4.90 13.38
C LEU A 177 9.31 -6.15 14.06
N PRO A 178 8.81 -7.35 13.74
CA PRO A 178 9.48 -8.60 14.13
C PRO A 178 10.91 -8.67 13.59
N ASP A 179 11.83 -9.24 14.39
CA ASP A 179 13.24 -9.41 14.02
C ASP A 179 13.43 -10.25 12.74
N ASN A 180 12.52 -11.21 12.51
CA ASN A 180 12.60 -12.16 11.41
C ASN A 180 11.49 -11.91 10.39
N LEU A 181 11.76 -11.03 9.43
CA LEU A 181 10.88 -10.83 8.28
C LEU A 181 11.04 -11.96 7.24
N PRO A 182 9.98 -12.33 6.50
CA PRO A 182 10.05 -13.37 5.48
C PRO A 182 11.11 -13.09 4.41
N ALA A 183 11.92 -14.10 4.07
CA ALA A 183 13.04 -13.92 3.13
C ALA A 183 12.60 -13.45 1.73
N GLY A 184 11.37 -13.80 1.33
CA GLY A 184 10.76 -13.41 0.06
C GLY A 184 10.08 -12.04 0.06
N LEU A 185 10.05 -11.31 1.19
CA LEU A 185 9.39 -10.02 1.30
C LEU A 185 10.14 -8.97 0.46
N GLY A 186 9.54 -8.60 -0.67
CA GLY A 186 10.10 -7.68 -1.65
C GLY A 186 9.72 -6.22 -1.41
N SER A 187 8.49 -5.99 -0.93
CA SER A 187 7.93 -4.65 -0.72
C SER A 187 7.29 -4.50 0.65
N LEU A 188 7.69 -3.45 1.37
CA LEU A 188 7.20 -3.13 2.70
C LEU A 188 6.81 -1.65 2.78
N TYR A 189 5.56 -1.40 3.14
CA TYR A 189 4.96 -0.06 3.23
C TYR A 189 4.50 0.19 4.68
N LEU A 190 5.09 1.17 5.33
CA LEU A 190 4.95 1.49 6.75
C LEU A 190 4.73 3.00 6.96
N GLU A 191 4.29 3.70 5.93
CA GLU A 191 4.09 5.14 6.01
C GLU A 191 3.09 5.50 7.10
N TYR A 192 3.34 6.56 7.87
CA TYR A 192 2.47 7.01 8.96
C TYR A 192 2.34 6.04 10.16
N ALA A 193 3.16 4.99 10.24
CA ALA A 193 3.32 4.24 11.48
C ALA A 193 4.28 5.00 12.43
N PRO A 194 4.07 4.99 13.76
CA PRO A 194 4.99 5.58 14.73
C PRO A 194 6.28 4.74 14.91
N LEU A 195 6.81 4.19 13.82
CA LEU A 195 7.95 3.28 13.79
C LEU A 195 9.22 3.99 14.25
N GLU A 196 9.85 3.47 15.30
CA GLU A 196 11.06 4.06 15.91
C GLU A 196 12.34 3.45 15.34
N SER A 197 12.29 2.16 14.99
CA SER A 197 13.43 1.40 14.47
C SER A 197 13.00 0.36 13.44
N LEU A 198 13.96 -0.04 12.60
CA LEU A 198 13.86 -1.18 11.71
C LEU A 198 14.70 -2.34 12.28
N PRO A 199 14.37 -3.60 11.95
CA PRO A 199 15.19 -4.73 12.35
C PRO A 199 16.55 -4.67 11.64
N ASP A 200 17.60 -5.15 12.31
CA ASP A 200 18.97 -5.14 11.80
C ASP A 200 19.12 -5.94 10.49
N ASN A 201 18.31 -6.99 10.34
CA ASN A 201 18.36 -7.91 9.21
C ASN A 201 17.11 -7.78 8.33
N LEU A 202 17.17 -6.88 7.34
CA LEU A 202 16.13 -6.80 6.32
C LEU A 202 16.25 -7.95 5.30
N PRO A 203 15.13 -8.47 4.77
CA PRO A 203 15.13 -9.54 3.78
C PRO A 203 15.99 -9.24 2.54
N SER A 204 16.81 -10.21 2.13
CA SER A 204 17.69 -10.06 0.96
C SER A 204 16.96 -9.82 -0.36
N GLY A 205 15.71 -10.29 -0.48
CA GLY A 205 14.85 -10.06 -1.64
C GLY A 205 14.17 -8.68 -1.69
N MET A 206 14.33 -7.87 -0.64
CA MET A 206 13.67 -6.57 -0.52
C MET A 206 14.20 -5.57 -1.56
N HIS A 207 13.28 -4.97 -2.31
CA HIS A 207 13.57 -3.95 -3.33
C HIS A 207 12.84 -2.62 -3.09
N THR A 208 11.80 -2.61 -2.27
CA THR A 208 11.00 -1.42 -1.94
C THR A 208 10.75 -1.33 -0.44
N LEU A 209 11.11 -0.21 0.19
CA LEU A 209 10.83 0.07 1.60
C LEU A 209 10.35 1.51 1.79
N PHE A 210 9.09 1.69 2.18
CA PHE A 210 8.52 3.01 2.44
C PHE A 210 8.24 3.16 3.94
N VAL A 211 8.88 4.15 4.55
CA VAL A 211 8.84 4.50 5.98
C VAL A 211 8.68 6.03 6.14
N ASN A 212 7.94 6.66 5.23
CA ASN A 212 7.66 8.10 5.30
C ASN A 212 6.78 8.41 6.52
N ASN A 213 6.94 9.59 7.12
CA ASN A 213 6.13 10.02 8.27
C ASN A 213 6.21 9.04 9.45
N THR A 214 7.42 8.57 9.74
CA THR A 214 7.72 7.68 10.88
C THR A 214 8.60 8.39 11.90
N MET A 215 8.84 7.76 13.06
CA MET A 215 9.75 8.25 14.09
C MET A 215 11.20 7.75 13.89
N LEU A 216 11.48 7.14 12.75
CA LEU A 216 12.75 6.47 12.45
C LEU A 216 13.92 7.46 12.50
N SER A 217 14.93 7.15 13.32
CA SER A 217 16.09 8.02 13.55
C SER A 217 17.38 7.55 12.88
N SER A 218 17.46 6.24 12.57
CA SER A 218 18.59 5.59 11.91
C SER A 218 18.11 4.48 10.98
N LEU A 219 18.96 4.06 10.06
CA LEU A 219 18.76 2.88 9.21
C LEU A 219 19.64 1.73 9.71
N PRO A 220 19.28 0.47 9.41
CA PRO A 220 20.15 -0.67 9.68
C PRO A 220 21.53 -0.50 9.02
N ALA A 221 22.58 -1.00 9.68
CA ALA A 221 23.95 -0.89 9.20
C ALA A 221 24.18 -1.58 7.84
N GLN A 222 23.35 -2.57 7.52
CA GLN A 222 23.37 -3.29 6.25
C GLN A 222 21.97 -3.24 5.62
N LEU A 223 21.85 -2.55 4.50
CA LEU A 223 20.66 -2.60 3.67
C LEU A 223 20.75 -3.74 2.65
N PRO A 224 19.62 -4.34 2.23
CA PRO A 224 19.62 -5.38 1.21
C PRO A 224 20.26 -4.89 -0.09
N ALA A 225 21.16 -5.69 -0.68
CA ALA A 225 21.84 -5.33 -1.91
C ALA A 225 20.88 -5.09 -3.10
N GLY A 226 19.71 -5.74 -3.06
CA GLY A 226 18.64 -5.57 -4.04
C GLY A 226 17.73 -4.35 -3.81
N LEU A 227 17.95 -3.56 -2.75
CA LEU A 227 17.09 -2.42 -2.42
C LEU A 227 17.22 -1.32 -3.48
N ARG A 228 16.10 -1.00 -4.13
CA ARG A 228 16.03 -0.02 -5.23
C ARG A 228 15.42 1.29 -4.79
N THR A 229 14.43 1.24 -3.91
CA THR A 229 13.73 2.44 -3.44
C THR A 229 13.56 2.40 -1.92
N LEU A 230 14.06 3.44 -1.26
CA LEU A 230 13.82 3.72 0.15
C LEU A 230 13.22 5.11 0.30
N GLN A 231 12.00 5.19 0.84
CA GLN A 231 11.37 6.47 1.15
C GLN A 231 11.32 6.64 2.67
N ALA A 232 12.04 7.62 3.20
CA ALA A 232 12.14 7.94 4.62
C ALA A 232 11.92 9.44 4.88
N SER A 233 11.11 10.08 4.04
CA SER A 233 10.81 11.50 4.16
C SER A 233 9.91 11.77 5.37
N ASN A 234 10.06 12.95 5.98
CA ASN A 234 9.36 13.32 7.22
C ASN A 234 9.63 12.32 8.37
N SER A 235 10.90 11.96 8.56
CA SER A 235 11.37 11.11 9.66
C SER A 235 12.45 11.83 10.48
N GLN A 236 12.95 11.18 11.54
CA GLN A 236 14.03 11.69 12.38
C GLN A 236 15.42 11.29 11.89
N LEU A 237 15.53 10.79 10.64
CA LEU A 237 16.77 10.26 10.10
C LEU A 237 17.89 11.32 10.10
N SER A 238 19.01 11.00 10.76
CA SER A 238 20.12 11.94 10.98
C SER A 238 21.45 11.51 10.36
N ALA A 239 21.61 10.23 10.02
CA ALA A 239 22.82 9.67 9.44
C ALA A 239 22.49 8.57 8.42
N LEU A 240 23.48 8.21 7.61
CA LEU A 240 23.39 7.09 6.66
C LEU A 240 24.35 5.97 7.09
N PRO A 241 24.00 4.70 6.83
CA PRO A 241 24.95 3.62 7.01
C PRO A 241 26.12 3.76 6.03
N ALA A 242 27.29 3.24 6.41
CA ALA A 242 28.52 3.37 5.62
C ALA A 242 28.41 2.78 4.21
N ASN A 243 27.56 1.77 4.03
CA ASN A 243 27.37 1.07 2.77
C ASN A 243 25.92 1.17 2.33
N LEU A 244 25.69 1.86 1.21
CA LEU A 244 24.39 1.95 0.55
C LEU A 244 24.45 1.26 -0.81
N PRO A 245 23.39 0.57 -1.25
CA PRO A 245 23.33 0.00 -2.59
C PRO A 245 23.48 1.11 -3.66
N SER A 246 24.34 0.91 -4.65
CA SER A 246 24.62 1.92 -5.69
C SER A 246 23.41 2.28 -6.54
N THR A 247 22.44 1.36 -6.66
CA THR A 247 21.18 1.56 -7.39
C THR A 247 20.07 2.18 -6.54
N LEU A 248 20.33 2.47 -5.26
CA LEU A 248 19.32 2.98 -4.34
C LEU A 248 18.87 4.40 -4.73
N LYS A 249 17.56 4.57 -4.83
CA LYS A 249 16.88 5.86 -4.79
C LYS A 249 16.38 6.10 -3.38
N LEU A 250 17.00 7.07 -2.71
CA LEU A 250 16.69 7.41 -1.33
C LEU A 250 15.96 8.75 -1.27
N TYR A 251 14.74 8.77 -0.73
CA TYR A 251 13.94 9.98 -0.57
C TYR A 251 13.89 10.37 0.91
N ILE A 252 14.54 11.47 1.28
CA ILE A 252 14.73 11.89 2.68
C ILE A 252 14.31 13.34 2.92
N ALA A 253 13.34 13.86 2.16
CA ALA A 253 12.84 15.21 2.36
C ALA A 253 12.36 15.42 3.79
N ASN A 254 12.58 16.61 4.35
CA ASN A 254 12.17 16.99 5.70
C ASN A 254 12.74 16.03 6.77
N THR A 255 14.04 15.75 6.71
CA THR A 255 14.79 15.02 7.75
C THR A 255 15.97 15.87 8.24
N PRO A 256 16.47 15.65 9.47
CA PRO A 256 17.73 16.25 9.93
C PRO A 256 18.89 15.99 8.96
N LEU A 257 18.98 14.78 8.41
CA LEU A 257 19.97 14.38 7.43
C LEU A 257 19.90 15.22 6.15
N ALA A 258 18.70 15.48 5.62
CA ALA A 258 18.56 16.30 4.43
C ALA A 258 19.05 17.73 4.65
N GLY A 259 18.77 18.32 5.82
CA GLY A 259 19.30 19.64 6.20
C GLY A 259 20.83 19.67 6.29
N LEU A 260 21.43 18.60 6.82
CA LEU A 260 22.88 18.44 6.87
C LEU A 260 23.48 18.31 5.46
N ILE A 261 22.87 17.52 4.58
CA ILE A 261 23.32 17.35 3.20
C ILE A 261 23.27 18.68 2.43
N GLU A 262 22.17 19.43 2.52
CA GLU A 262 22.09 20.73 1.84
C GLU A 262 23.09 21.76 2.37
N THR A 263 23.47 21.65 3.66
CA THR A 263 24.48 22.54 4.24
C THR A 263 25.89 22.18 3.77
N LEU A 264 26.23 20.89 3.71
CA LEU A 264 27.58 20.42 3.36
C LEU A 264 27.78 20.33 1.84
N LEU A 265 26.73 19.98 1.10
CA LEU A 265 26.73 19.71 -0.34
C LEU A 265 25.46 20.34 -0.98
N PRO A 266 25.40 21.68 -1.07
CA PRO A 266 24.24 22.36 -1.65
C PRO A 266 23.89 21.83 -3.04
N GLY A 267 22.61 21.49 -3.26
CA GLY A 267 22.12 20.95 -4.53
C GLY A 267 22.39 19.45 -4.76
N ALA A 268 22.90 18.73 -3.75
CA ALA A 268 23.02 17.29 -3.82
C ALA A 268 21.67 16.56 -3.77
N LEU A 269 20.64 17.14 -3.14
CA LEU A 269 19.29 16.58 -3.17
C LEU A 269 18.52 17.12 -4.38
N GLN A 270 17.90 16.21 -5.11
CA GLN A 270 16.96 16.55 -6.18
C GLN A 270 15.57 16.84 -5.59
N ALA A 271 14.63 17.26 -6.45
CA ALA A 271 13.25 17.51 -6.06
C ALA A 271 12.66 16.33 -5.25
N GLY A 272 11.97 16.66 -4.15
CA GLY A 272 11.44 15.65 -3.23
C GLY A 272 12.47 15.00 -2.30
N GLY A 273 13.66 15.61 -2.16
CA GLY A 273 14.71 15.11 -1.25
C GLY A 273 15.38 13.83 -1.75
N LEU A 274 15.43 13.63 -3.07
CA LEU A 274 15.99 12.45 -3.70
C LEU A 274 17.51 12.51 -3.71
N LEU A 275 18.14 11.49 -3.13
CA LEU A 275 19.56 11.17 -3.19
C LEU A 275 19.74 9.87 -3.98
N THR A 276 20.65 9.87 -4.95
CA THR A 276 20.96 8.70 -5.79
C THR A 276 22.40 8.29 -5.61
N GLY A 277 22.71 7.00 -5.82
CA GLY A 277 23.99 6.41 -5.43
C GLY A 277 25.26 6.94 -6.08
N GLY A 278 25.16 7.81 -7.09
CA GLY A 278 26.30 8.58 -7.61
C GLY A 278 26.75 9.75 -6.69
N LEU A 279 25.97 10.06 -5.65
CA LEU A 279 26.15 11.24 -4.79
C LEU A 279 26.21 10.91 -3.30
N PHE A 280 26.26 9.64 -2.89
CA PHE A 280 26.46 9.32 -1.47
C PHE A 280 27.84 9.84 -1.06
N PRO A 281 27.93 10.83 -0.14
CA PRO A 281 29.23 11.33 0.28
C PRO A 281 29.87 10.25 1.14
N GLY A 282 30.77 9.48 0.52
CA GLY A 282 31.50 8.40 1.17
C GLY A 282 32.11 8.88 2.49
N GLY A 283 31.76 8.21 3.59
CA GLY A 283 32.32 8.41 4.92
C GLY A 283 31.97 9.71 5.66
N ILE A 284 31.47 10.76 4.99
CA ILE A 284 31.20 12.07 5.65
C ILE A 284 29.92 12.03 6.50
N LEU A 285 28.98 11.13 6.18
CA LEU A 285 27.67 11.01 6.85
C LEU A 285 27.45 9.65 7.54
N ALA A 286 28.50 8.83 7.64
CA ALA A 286 28.47 7.56 8.34
C ALA A 286 28.70 7.76 9.85
N ASP A 287 27.93 7.06 10.68
CA ASP A 287 27.92 7.08 12.15
C ASP A 287 29.07 7.86 12.82
N GLY A 288 28.80 9.12 13.14
CA GLY A 288 29.45 9.84 14.24
C GLY A 288 30.81 10.49 13.98
N GLY A 289 31.27 10.69 12.74
CA GLY A 289 32.54 11.37 12.51
C GLY A 289 32.58 12.26 11.28
N LEU A 290 32.44 13.58 11.46
CA LEU A 290 33.07 14.54 10.53
C LEU A 290 34.58 14.23 10.56
N PRO A 291 35.22 13.80 9.44
CA PRO A 291 36.67 13.71 9.43
C PRO A 291 37.21 15.12 9.65
N ASN A 292 37.80 15.36 10.83
CA ASN A 292 38.50 16.59 11.17
C ASN A 292 39.45 16.97 10.02
N GLY A 293 39.08 18.01 9.26
CA GLY A 293 39.99 18.67 8.31
C GLY A 293 39.85 18.36 6.83
N SER A 294 38.78 17.74 6.33
CA SER A 294 38.62 17.57 4.86
C SER A 294 38.04 18.82 4.19
N ILE A 295 38.91 19.58 3.52
CA ILE A 295 38.57 20.70 2.65
C ILE A 295 37.68 20.18 1.51
N ILE A 296 36.44 20.70 1.42
CA ILE A 296 35.55 20.45 0.29
C ILE A 296 36.17 21.11 -0.95
N GLY A 297 36.77 20.30 -1.83
CA GLY A 297 37.05 20.68 -3.20
C GLY A 297 35.72 20.87 -3.91
N GLY A 298 35.28 22.13 -4.00
CA GLY A 298 34.03 22.50 -4.64
C GLY A 298 33.97 22.02 -6.10
N ILE A 299 32.91 21.29 -6.43
CA ILE A 299 32.43 21.20 -7.80
C ILE A 299 31.59 22.46 -8.02
N THR A 300 32.22 23.58 -8.36
CA THR A 300 31.54 24.76 -8.89
C THR A 300 31.77 24.82 -10.40
N GLY A 301 30.71 24.54 -11.16
CA GLY A 301 30.65 24.89 -12.56
C GLY A 301 30.53 26.41 -12.74
N GLY A 302 31.54 27.02 -13.35
CA GLY A 302 31.41 28.20 -14.22
C GLY A 302 31.29 29.59 -13.59
N ALA A 303 32.43 30.29 -13.45
CA ALA A 303 32.55 31.70 -13.84
C ALA A 303 34.04 32.05 -14.05
N LYS A 304 34.38 32.60 -15.22
CA LYS A 304 35.72 33.09 -15.56
C LYS A 304 36.10 34.27 -14.66
N THR A 305 37.33 34.30 -14.15
CA THR A 305 38.30 35.41 -14.28
C THR A 305 39.63 35.10 -13.57
N GLY A 306 40.75 35.33 -14.27
CA GLY A 306 41.97 35.98 -13.74
C GLY A 306 42.88 35.32 -12.68
N SER A 307 44.02 34.80 -13.17
CA SER A 307 45.39 35.02 -12.65
C SER A 307 46.02 34.13 -11.55
N THR A 308 47.01 33.35 -12.03
CA THR A 308 48.39 33.10 -11.55
C THR A 308 48.73 32.38 -10.23
N ALA A 309 49.44 31.26 -10.42
CA ALA A 309 50.67 30.78 -9.76
C ALA A 309 50.57 29.94 -8.46
N GLY A 310 51.15 28.73 -8.52
CA GLY A 310 51.56 27.92 -7.36
C GLY A 310 51.39 26.41 -7.58
N GLY A 311 52.49 25.69 -7.81
CA GLY A 311 52.49 24.28 -8.23
C GLY A 311 52.45 23.22 -7.13
N ILE A 312 51.88 22.07 -7.52
CA ILE A 312 52.22 20.65 -7.29
C ILE A 312 52.58 20.10 -5.89
N ALA A 313 51.88 19.02 -5.48
CA ALA A 313 52.47 17.70 -5.21
C ALA A 313 51.41 16.58 -4.98
N GLY A 314 51.33 15.63 -5.94
CA GLY A 314 51.04 14.19 -5.81
C GLY A 314 49.59 13.71 -5.55
N SER A 315 49.10 12.58 -6.07
CA SER A 315 49.51 11.66 -7.14
C SER A 315 48.33 10.71 -7.45
N ILE A 316 47.96 10.65 -8.73
CA ILE A 316 47.66 9.44 -9.54
C ILE A 316 46.46 8.55 -9.17
N ILE A 317 45.46 8.53 -10.08
CA ILE A 317 44.94 7.27 -10.65
C ILE A 317 44.93 7.41 -12.19
N ALA A 318 45.69 6.53 -12.86
CA ALA A 318 45.69 6.29 -14.30
C ALA A 318 44.29 5.84 -14.78
N GLY A 319 43.76 6.20 -15.94
CA GLY A 319 44.37 6.21 -17.26
C GLY A 319 43.73 5.08 -18.08
N ALA A 320 42.76 5.42 -18.93
CA ALA A 320 42.37 4.61 -20.08
C ALA A 320 41.87 5.54 -21.19
N THR A 321 42.76 5.81 -22.14
CA THR A 321 42.54 6.54 -23.38
C THR A 321 42.14 5.57 -24.50
N GLY A 322 41.21 6.00 -25.35
CA GLY A 322 40.96 5.42 -26.67
C GLY A 322 39.52 5.73 -27.08
N GLY A 323 39.21 6.37 -28.19
CA GLY A 323 39.94 6.95 -29.30
C GLY A 323 38.84 7.38 -30.27
N LEU A 324 38.86 8.63 -30.73
CA LEU A 324 38.00 9.07 -31.85
C LEU A 324 38.44 8.34 -33.13
N PRO A 325 37.53 8.16 -34.10
CA PRO A 325 37.55 9.13 -35.19
C PRO A 325 36.18 9.49 -35.81
N ASP A 326 36.21 10.65 -36.46
CA ASP A 326 35.48 11.09 -37.66
C ASP A 326 33.98 11.46 -37.60
N SER A 327 33.76 12.78 -37.66
CA SER A 327 32.59 13.40 -38.33
C SER A 327 32.80 13.43 -39.85
N PRO A 328 31.73 13.55 -40.64
CA PRO A 328 31.57 14.79 -41.40
C PRO A 328 30.12 15.34 -41.42
N VAL A 329 29.94 16.66 -41.19
CA VAL A 329 29.55 17.73 -42.15
C VAL A 329 28.07 17.60 -42.62
N ILE A 330 27.21 18.63 -42.52
CA ILE A 330 26.92 19.66 -43.54
C ILE A 330 25.92 20.69 -42.94
N GLU A 331 26.22 21.99 -43.14
CA GLU A 331 25.37 23.20 -43.31
C GLU A 331 24.18 23.48 -42.38
N GLY A 332 23.86 24.71 -41.97
CA GLY A 332 24.32 26.05 -42.34
C GLY A 332 23.38 27.09 -41.70
N ALA A 333 23.92 28.28 -41.42
CA ALA A 333 23.32 29.63 -41.50
C ALA A 333 21.82 29.84 -41.16
N THR A 334 21.32 30.86 -40.46
CA THR A 334 21.81 32.19 -40.05
C THR A 334 20.66 32.88 -39.31
N GLY A 335 20.97 33.66 -38.27
CA GLY A 335 20.44 35.02 -38.09
C GLY A 335 19.04 35.23 -37.49
N GLY A 336 19.00 36.12 -36.49
CA GLY A 336 17.90 37.10 -36.38
C GLY A 336 16.98 37.01 -35.16
N LEU A 337 17.44 37.56 -34.03
CA LEU A 337 16.59 38.43 -33.18
C LEU A 337 16.30 39.74 -33.98
N PRO A 338 15.25 40.54 -33.71
CA PRO A 338 14.81 40.90 -32.35
C PRO A 338 13.29 41.19 -32.14
N ASP A 339 13.02 41.66 -30.92
CA ASP A 339 11.91 42.51 -30.46
C ASP A 339 10.58 41.89 -30.00
N GLY A 340 10.27 42.15 -28.71
CA GLY A 340 8.95 41.97 -28.09
C GLY A 340 7.91 42.99 -28.58
N PRO A 341 6.74 43.13 -27.93
CA PRO A 341 6.69 43.51 -26.51
C PRO A 341 5.61 42.81 -25.66
N VAL A 342 5.73 43.12 -24.37
CA VAL A 342 4.84 42.91 -23.22
C VAL A 342 3.38 43.31 -23.48
N LEU A 343 2.43 42.49 -23.01
CA LEU A 343 1.14 42.96 -22.50
C LEU A 343 0.75 42.21 -21.22
N GLU A 344 0.52 43.01 -20.18
CA GLU A 344 -0.12 42.67 -18.91
C GLU A 344 -1.58 42.22 -19.11
N GLY A 345 -2.14 41.57 -18.08
CA GLY A 345 -3.54 41.83 -17.73
C GLY A 345 -4.43 40.62 -17.48
N ALA A 346 -4.54 40.29 -16.20
CA ALA A 346 -5.83 40.25 -15.49
C ALA A 346 -6.88 39.16 -15.83
N THR A 347 -7.20 38.42 -14.75
CA THR A 347 -8.56 38.17 -14.23
C THR A 347 -9.52 37.26 -14.98
N GLY A 348 -9.92 36.20 -14.27
CA GLY A 348 -11.35 35.96 -14.02
C GLY A 348 -11.99 34.80 -14.78
N GLY A 349 -12.74 34.00 -14.04
CA GLY A 349 -13.92 33.32 -14.57
C GLY A 349 -13.80 31.82 -14.74
N LEU A 350 -14.17 31.08 -13.69
CA LEU A 350 -15.00 29.88 -13.86
C LEU A 350 -16.26 30.29 -14.64
N PRO A 351 -16.78 29.43 -15.54
CA PRO A 351 -17.89 28.60 -15.08
C PRO A 351 -18.00 27.23 -15.78
N GLY A 352 -18.82 26.36 -15.17
CA GLY A 352 -19.68 25.46 -15.93
C GLY A 352 -19.19 24.03 -16.04
N GLY A 353 -19.83 23.15 -15.28
CA GLY A 353 -19.64 21.71 -15.38
C GLY A 353 -20.06 21.13 -16.73
N ALA A 354 -19.53 19.94 -17.01
CA ALA A 354 -20.10 19.02 -17.97
C ALA A 354 -20.00 17.60 -17.40
N ALA A 355 -21.17 16.98 -17.26
CA ALA A 355 -21.32 15.55 -17.10
C ALA A 355 -20.84 14.83 -18.38
N LEU A 356 -20.03 13.79 -18.21
CA LEU A 356 -19.72 12.78 -19.24
C LEU A 356 -19.72 11.43 -18.48
N LYS A 357 -20.85 10.72 -18.43
CA LYS A 357 -21.25 9.67 -19.37
C LYS A 357 -20.13 8.65 -19.60
N GLU A 358 -20.18 7.54 -18.86
CA GLU A 358 -19.37 6.35 -19.10
C GLU A 358 -19.58 5.80 -20.52
N PRO A 359 -18.54 5.23 -21.12
CA PRO A 359 -18.68 4.11 -22.03
C PRO A 359 -18.16 2.82 -21.38
N ALA A 360 -19.01 1.80 -21.45
CA ALA A 360 -18.64 0.41 -21.25
C ALA A 360 -17.58 -0.03 -22.28
N GLY A 361 -16.61 -0.83 -21.85
CA GLY A 361 -15.84 -1.71 -22.72
C GLY A 361 -14.32 -1.70 -22.51
N ALA A 362 -13.79 -2.89 -22.24
CA ALA A 362 -12.39 -3.34 -22.31
C ALA A 362 -11.45 -3.00 -21.12
N LEU A 363 -11.21 -4.04 -20.31
CA LEU A 363 -10.04 -4.22 -19.45
C LEU A 363 -8.74 -4.12 -20.27
N PRO A 364 -7.69 -3.43 -19.78
CA PRO A 364 -6.32 -3.74 -20.13
C PRO A 364 -5.63 -4.57 -19.03
N ASP A 365 -4.77 -5.45 -19.50
CA ASP A 365 -3.91 -6.37 -18.78
C ASP A 365 -3.09 -5.74 -17.63
N SER A 366 -2.72 -6.62 -16.71
CA SER A 366 -1.77 -6.47 -15.62
C SER A 366 -0.51 -5.69 -16.00
N GLY A 367 -0.52 -4.39 -15.68
CA GLY A 367 0.63 -3.52 -15.83
C GLY A 367 0.63 -2.45 -14.73
N ASN A 368 1.46 -2.67 -13.71
CA ASN A 368 2.09 -1.67 -12.85
C ASN A 368 1.24 -0.42 -12.53
N LEU A 369 0.40 -0.49 -11.48
CA LEU A 369 -0.20 0.70 -10.90
C LEU A 369 0.90 1.62 -10.37
N ASP A 370 1.07 2.77 -11.01
CA ASP A 370 1.94 3.85 -10.55
C ASP A 370 1.28 4.56 -9.35
N LEU A 371 1.60 4.09 -8.15
CA LEU A 371 1.10 4.61 -6.88
C LEU A 371 1.66 6.01 -6.53
N SER A 372 2.56 6.59 -7.35
CA SER A 372 3.06 7.96 -7.13
C SER A 372 2.01 9.07 -7.37
N LYS A 373 0.81 8.69 -7.85
CA LYS A 373 -0.30 9.62 -8.15
C LYS A 373 -1.50 9.49 -7.21
N VAL A 374 -1.47 8.60 -6.21
CA VAL A 374 -2.53 8.52 -5.21
C VAL A 374 -2.32 9.65 -4.19
N SER A 375 -3.00 10.78 -4.41
CA SER A 375 -3.11 11.82 -3.39
C SER A 375 -3.99 11.33 -2.24
N PHE A 376 -3.38 11.01 -1.10
CA PHE A 376 -4.10 10.83 0.16
C PHE A 376 -4.55 12.21 0.66
N SER A 377 -5.73 12.64 0.19
CA SER A 377 -6.41 13.79 0.77
C SER A 377 -6.82 13.45 2.21
N ARG A 378 -6.27 14.19 3.17
CA ARG A 378 -6.67 14.24 4.58
C ARG A 378 -8.20 14.19 4.72
N LEU A 379 -8.73 13.21 5.45
CA LEU A 379 -9.97 13.38 6.20
C LEU A 379 -9.63 14.16 7.47
N ALA A 380 -9.61 15.49 7.36
CA ALA A 380 -9.64 16.39 8.49
C ALA A 380 -11.09 16.82 8.73
N SER A 381 -11.78 16.20 9.68
CA SER A 381 -12.87 16.82 10.45
C SER A 381 -13.33 15.90 11.59
N TYR A 382 -12.69 16.03 12.75
CA TYR A 382 -13.33 15.77 14.04
C TYR A 382 -12.90 16.92 14.95
N GLU A 383 -13.55 18.07 14.80
CA GLU A 383 -13.51 19.12 15.82
C GLU A 383 -14.82 19.06 16.62
N SER A 384 -14.63 18.94 17.93
CA SER A 384 -15.44 19.39 19.06
C SER A 384 -16.88 19.85 18.78
N VAL A 385 -17.83 19.16 19.41
CA VAL A 385 -19.05 19.82 19.90
C VAL A 385 -19.16 19.54 21.40
N SER A 386 -18.48 20.38 22.17
CA SER A 386 -18.81 20.67 23.57
C SER A 386 -19.44 22.06 23.61
N SER A 387 -20.49 22.19 24.43
CA SER A 387 -21.11 23.45 24.89
C SER A 387 -22.24 24.02 24.05
N LEU A 388 -23.48 23.71 24.46
CA LEU A 388 -24.57 24.70 24.49
C LEU A 388 -25.05 24.80 25.94
N GLU A 389 -24.63 25.87 26.62
CA GLU A 389 -25.18 26.32 27.89
C GLU A 389 -26.56 26.99 27.67
N SER A 390 -27.48 26.64 28.58
CA SER A 390 -28.57 27.41 29.17
C SER A 390 -29.05 28.73 28.54
N VAL A 391 -30.37 28.84 28.37
CA VAL A 391 -31.10 30.05 28.75
C VAL A 391 -32.30 29.67 29.63
N SER A 392 -32.25 30.23 30.84
CA SER A 392 -33.25 30.28 31.89
C SER A 392 -34.40 31.25 31.55
N SER A 393 -35.61 30.96 32.05
CA SER A 393 -36.37 31.85 32.94
C SER A 393 -37.88 31.82 32.69
N ALA A 394 -38.62 31.36 33.69
CA ALA A 394 -39.77 32.11 34.22
C ALA A 394 -40.02 31.64 35.66
N HIS A 395 -39.60 32.47 36.60
CA HIS A 395 -39.96 32.44 38.00
C HIS A 395 -41.25 33.25 38.20
N ASP A 396 -41.96 32.96 39.31
CA ASP A 396 -42.77 33.86 40.18
C ASP A 396 -44.21 33.34 40.54
N PRO A 397 -44.80 33.74 41.69
CA PRO A 397 -44.38 33.32 43.03
C PRO A 397 -45.56 33.11 44.02
N VAL A 398 -45.47 32.06 44.82
CA VAL A 398 -46.12 31.89 46.13
C VAL A 398 -45.09 31.06 46.91
N MET A 399 -44.40 31.59 47.91
CA MET A 399 -44.41 32.98 48.44
C MET A 399 -43.03 33.62 48.39
#